data_AF-A0A1X0N2Z4-F1
#
_entry.id   AF-A0A1X0N2Z4-F1
#
_cell.length_a   1.000
_cell.length_b   1.000
_cell.length_c   1.000
_cell.angle_alpha   90.00
_cell.angle_beta   90.00
_cell.angle_gamma   90.00
#
_symmetry.space_group_name_H-M   'P 1'
#
loop_
_entity.id
_entity.type
_entity.pdbx_description
1 polymer ?
#
loop_
_entity_poly.entity_id
_entity_poly.type
_entity_poly.pdbx_seq_one_letter_code
_entity_poly.pdbx_strand_id
1 'polypeptide(L)'
;MQGLNANHAPQISLLRDIDDQLSDAWSSVYKLQELSHHYDHINDVNEDYDEENLHFASKIERIHLSICVLIESLGYSRLLKSFKSGYKIYADKPTTCNTSRDGDYYSKTLGYLWNFHKTISSMVNPATIETDEQKQRAMLEVILKNTPKIVLDRDSVPNSEADVRNCVYDLLIHVFPDTKREVPIAQVSGTYKADIAIHSINTAIEFKYAVTPEEAKKVIGGFYEDMHVYAGSEDWKHFYAVVYMAKPFFTTEQIQAEFGHVGANRNWSPILVHGEGTRNRSKATPPSKPRRKASAAP
;
A
#
# COMPACT_ATOMS: atom_id res chain seq x y z
N MET A 1 20.79 15.98 -13.65
CA MET A 1 19.88 15.95 -12.49
C MET A 1 19.59 14.50 -12.19
N GLN A 2 20.43 13.87 -11.36
CA GLN A 2 20.23 12.49 -10.92
C GLN A 2 19.20 12.51 -9.78
N GLY A 3 18.13 11.73 -9.95
CA GLY A 3 17.04 11.62 -9.00
C GLY A 3 17.52 11.03 -7.68
N LEU A 4 17.27 11.76 -6.61
CA LEU A 4 17.31 11.27 -5.24
C LEU A 4 16.14 10.30 -5.03
N ASN A 5 16.29 9.06 -5.49
CA ASN A 5 15.50 7.94 -4.97
C ASN A 5 16.13 7.52 -3.64
N ALA A 6 15.91 8.31 -2.59
CA ALA A 6 16.30 7.94 -1.23
C ALA A 6 15.10 7.29 -0.55
N ASN A 7 15.25 6.02 -0.15
CA ASN A 7 14.27 5.28 0.62
C ASN A 7 14.15 5.94 2.01
N HIS A 8 13.17 6.84 2.19
CA HIS A 8 13.01 7.67 3.39
C HIS A 8 12.33 6.97 4.59
N ALA A 9 12.21 5.64 4.56
CA ALA A 9 11.43 4.89 5.57
C ALA A 9 11.89 5.15 7.02
N PRO A 10 13.19 5.17 7.36
CA PRO A 10 13.64 5.52 8.72
C PRO A 10 13.30 6.96 9.11
N GLN A 11 13.43 7.92 8.17
CA GLN A 11 13.15 9.34 8.41
C GLN A 11 11.68 9.62 8.66
N ILE A 12 10.77 8.87 8.02
CA ILE A 12 9.34 8.99 8.32
C ILE A 12 8.97 8.29 9.62
N SER A 13 9.52 7.11 9.89
CA SER A 13 9.33 6.49 11.21
C SER A 13 9.73 7.47 12.32
N LEU A 14 10.85 8.17 12.13
CA LEU A 14 11.32 9.21 13.05
C LEU A 14 10.41 10.45 13.06
N LEU A 15 9.87 10.90 11.92
CA LEU A 15 8.88 11.98 11.87
C LEU A 15 7.60 11.66 12.66
N ARG A 16 7.10 10.43 12.57
CA ARG A 16 5.92 9.96 13.32
C ARG A 16 6.22 9.86 14.82
N ASP A 17 7.35 9.24 15.17
CA ASP A 17 7.81 9.16 16.57
C ASP A 17 7.99 10.55 17.21
N ILE A 18 8.44 11.56 16.44
CA ILE A 18 8.51 12.95 16.92
C ILE A 18 7.10 13.54 17.11
N ASP A 19 6.13 13.27 16.23
CA ASP A 19 4.75 13.76 16.36
C ASP A 19 4.09 13.20 17.64
N ASP A 20 4.25 11.89 17.89
CA ASP A 20 3.77 11.22 19.09
C ASP A 20 4.41 11.82 20.36
N GLN A 21 5.74 12.02 20.35
CA GLN A 21 6.45 12.65 21.47
C GLN A 21 6.02 14.10 21.70
N LEU A 22 5.76 14.88 20.65
CA LEU A 22 5.28 16.24 20.76
C LEU A 22 3.88 16.28 21.38
N SER A 23 2.99 15.36 20.98
CA SER A 23 1.66 15.23 21.58
C SER A 23 1.75 14.90 23.07
N ASP A 24 2.59 13.92 23.43
CA ASP A 24 2.80 13.50 24.82
C ASP A 24 3.40 14.64 25.67
N ALA A 25 4.37 15.38 25.13
CA ALA A 25 4.95 16.54 25.79
C ALA A 25 3.92 17.68 26.00
N TRP A 26 2.97 17.88 25.07
CA TRP A 26 1.87 18.83 25.28
C TRP A 26 0.93 18.35 26.38
N SER A 27 0.64 17.04 26.47
CA SER A 27 -0.11 16.46 27.59
C SER A 27 0.56 16.73 28.94
N SER A 28 1.89 16.64 29.02
CA SER A 28 2.64 17.02 30.23
C SER A 28 2.48 18.49 30.59
N VAL A 29 2.45 19.41 29.61
CA VAL A 29 2.21 20.85 29.88
C VAL A 29 0.84 21.08 30.53
N TYR A 30 -0.20 20.42 30.04
CA TYR A 30 -1.54 20.51 30.62
C TYR A 30 -1.60 19.90 32.02
N LYS A 31 -0.95 18.75 32.23
CA LYS A 31 -0.88 18.13 33.56
C LYS A 31 -0.11 18.97 34.56
N LEU A 32 0.99 19.61 34.16
CA LEU A 32 1.71 20.57 35.00
C LEU A 32 0.84 21.76 35.39
N GLN A 33 -0.01 22.25 34.48
CA GLN A 33 -0.98 23.30 34.82
C GLN A 33 -1.97 22.83 35.88
N GLU A 34 -2.57 21.65 35.70
CA GLU A 34 -3.51 21.08 36.67
C GLU A 34 -2.87 20.91 38.06
N LEU A 35 -1.68 20.33 38.11
CA LEU A 35 -0.93 20.11 39.35
C LEU A 35 -0.50 21.43 40.02
N SER A 36 -0.23 22.47 39.23
CA SER A 36 0.10 23.81 39.77
C SER A 36 -1.03 24.42 40.60
N HIS A 37 -2.29 24.04 40.34
CA HIS A 37 -3.46 24.50 41.09
C HIS A 37 -3.66 23.75 42.42
N HIS A 38 -2.96 22.63 42.64
CA HIS A 38 -3.09 21.76 43.81
C HIS A 38 -1.94 21.95 44.81
N TYR A 39 -1.31 23.14 44.83
CA TYR A 39 -0.27 23.46 45.79
C TYR A 39 -0.82 23.46 47.23
N ASP A 40 -0.57 22.39 47.97
CA ASP A 40 -0.95 22.29 49.38
C ASP A 40 -0.03 23.19 50.22
N HIS A 41 -0.59 24.24 50.81
CA HIS A 41 0.12 25.26 51.60
C HIS A 41 0.81 24.75 52.88
N ILE A 42 0.86 23.42 53.09
CA ILE A 42 1.32 22.80 54.33
C ILE A 42 2.75 22.25 54.22
N ASN A 43 3.22 21.84 53.02
CA ASN A 43 4.54 21.19 52.87
C ASN A 43 5.45 21.74 51.77
N ASP A 44 5.07 22.80 51.05
CA ASP A 44 5.91 23.51 50.04
C ASP A 44 6.51 22.65 48.91
N VAL A 45 6.06 21.39 48.79
CA VAL A 45 6.52 20.40 47.80
C VAL A 45 5.31 19.67 47.24
N ASN A 46 5.20 19.66 45.90
CA ASN A 46 4.23 18.85 45.17
C ASN A 46 5.02 17.79 44.40
N GLU A 47 5.16 16.60 44.99
CA GLU A 47 5.96 15.50 44.42
C GLU A 47 5.47 15.10 43.01
N ASP A 48 4.15 15.08 42.80
CA ASP A 48 3.56 14.78 41.49
C ASP A 48 3.93 15.84 40.43
N TYR A 49 4.04 17.11 40.83
CA TYR A 49 4.48 18.20 39.95
C TYR A 49 5.96 18.03 39.58
N ASP A 50 6.80 17.71 40.56
CA ASP A 50 8.24 17.51 40.33
C ASP A 50 8.50 16.30 39.43
N GLU A 51 7.79 15.18 39.65
CA GLU A 51 7.86 14.00 38.78
C GLU A 51 7.41 14.30 37.34
N GLU A 52 6.29 15.02 37.17
CA GLU A 52 5.82 15.39 35.84
C GLU A 52 6.78 16.38 35.15
N ASN A 53 7.40 17.28 35.90
CA ASN A 53 8.38 18.23 35.36
C ASN A 53 9.67 17.50 34.91
N LEU A 54 10.11 16.47 35.63
CA LEU A 54 11.20 15.58 35.21
C LEU A 54 10.82 14.78 33.95
N HIS A 55 9.59 14.27 33.89
CA HIS A 55 9.08 13.58 32.70
C HIS A 55 9.10 14.51 31.49
N PHE A 56 8.58 15.72 31.64
CA PHE A 56 8.58 16.74 30.60
C PHE A 56 9.99 17.13 30.13
N ALA A 57 10.94 17.27 31.07
CA ALA A 57 12.35 17.52 30.75
C ALA A 57 12.94 16.43 29.84
N SER A 58 12.71 15.17 30.17
CA SER A 58 13.17 14.03 29.36
C SER A 58 12.56 14.04 27.96
N LYS A 59 11.28 14.40 27.82
CA LYS A 59 10.62 14.52 26.52
C LYS A 59 11.24 15.62 25.66
N ILE A 60 11.47 16.80 26.22
CA ILE A 60 12.10 17.91 25.50
C ILE A 60 13.49 17.52 24.98
N GLU A 61 14.29 16.82 25.78
CA GLU A 61 15.61 16.34 25.37
C GLU A 61 15.51 15.32 24.23
N ARG A 62 14.64 14.30 24.37
CA ARG A 62 14.44 13.27 23.34
C ARG A 62 13.96 13.88 22.02
N ILE A 63 12.99 14.79 22.05
CA ILE A 63 12.48 15.46 20.85
C ILE A 63 13.59 16.27 20.17
N HIS A 64 14.38 17.01 20.94
CA HIS A 64 15.51 17.78 20.39
C HIS A 64 16.54 16.87 19.69
N LEU A 65 16.88 15.72 20.30
CA LEU A 65 17.77 14.74 19.71
C LEU A 65 17.18 14.13 18.43
N SER A 66 15.91 13.72 18.46
CA SER A 66 15.22 13.14 17.31
C SER A 66 15.14 14.12 16.14
N ILE A 67 14.86 15.40 16.38
CA ILE A 67 14.87 16.43 15.32
C ILE A 67 16.29 16.64 14.77
N CYS A 68 17.34 16.63 15.62
CA CYS A 68 18.73 16.71 15.15
C CYS A 68 19.06 15.54 14.20
N VAL A 69 18.77 14.31 14.62
CA VAL A 69 19.01 13.10 13.83
C VAL A 69 18.22 13.14 12.53
N LEU A 70 16.95 13.56 12.57
CA LEU A 70 16.13 13.69 11.39
C LEU A 70 16.75 14.67 10.37
N ILE A 71 17.08 15.89 10.80
CA ILE A 71 17.66 16.90 9.90
C ILE A 71 19.02 16.45 9.34
N GLU A 72 19.85 15.80 10.17
CA GLU A 72 21.14 15.25 9.76
C GLU A 72 20.97 14.13 8.72
N SER A 73 20.04 13.21 8.95
CA SER A 73 19.73 12.11 8.04
C SER A 73 19.16 12.56 6.69
N LEU A 74 18.58 13.76 6.63
CA LEU A 74 18.12 14.41 5.41
C LEU A 74 19.22 15.21 4.70
N GLY A 75 20.41 15.33 5.28
CA GLY A 75 21.55 16.06 4.72
C GLY A 75 21.42 17.59 4.80
N TYR A 76 20.44 18.12 5.55
CA TYR A 76 20.18 19.57 5.65
C TYR A 76 21.07 20.25 6.70
N SER A 77 22.39 20.21 6.47
CA SER A 77 23.41 20.74 7.40
C SER A 77 23.20 22.20 7.84
N ARG A 78 22.74 23.07 6.93
CA ARG A 78 22.42 24.47 7.26
C ARG A 78 21.21 24.57 8.19
N LEU A 79 20.18 23.78 7.94
CA LEU A 79 18.99 23.73 8.78
C LEU A 79 19.34 23.19 10.18
N LEU A 80 20.19 22.17 10.26
CA LEU A 80 20.66 21.60 11.52
C LEU A 80 21.41 22.64 12.36
N LYS A 81 22.25 23.44 11.72
CA LYS A 81 22.96 24.55 12.38
C LYS A 81 21.99 25.60 12.90
N SER A 82 20.99 25.98 12.09
CA SER A 82 19.95 26.94 12.49
C SER A 82 19.11 26.42 13.66
N PHE A 83 18.71 25.14 13.62
CA PHE A 83 17.97 24.47 14.68
C PHE A 83 18.75 24.48 16.01
N LYS A 84 19.98 23.97 15.99
CA LYS A 84 20.84 23.94 17.19
C LYS A 84 21.11 25.35 17.74
N SER A 85 21.25 26.35 16.87
CA SER A 85 21.51 27.72 17.30
C SER A 85 20.27 28.38 17.93
N GLY A 86 19.09 28.15 17.36
CA GLY A 86 17.83 28.67 17.93
C GLY A 86 17.46 27.99 19.23
N TYR A 87 17.69 26.67 19.36
CA TYR A 87 17.41 25.93 20.58
C TYR A 87 18.20 26.42 21.80
N LYS A 88 19.40 26.98 21.60
CA LYS A 88 20.23 27.55 22.69
C LYS A 88 19.53 28.63 23.51
N ILE A 89 18.56 29.34 22.94
CA ILE A 89 17.77 30.37 23.64
C ILE A 89 16.98 29.76 24.82
N TYR A 90 16.69 28.46 24.76
CA TYR A 90 15.92 27.73 25.77
C TYR A 90 16.80 26.85 26.68
N ALA A 91 18.12 26.78 26.46
CA ALA A 91 19.00 25.80 27.10
C ALA A 91 19.06 25.91 28.63
N ASP A 92 18.93 27.13 29.17
CA ASP A 92 19.00 27.35 30.62
C ASP A 92 17.71 26.89 31.33
N LYS A 93 16.57 26.91 30.64
CA LYS A 93 15.26 26.57 31.22
C LYS A 93 14.31 25.91 30.19
N PRO A 94 14.65 24.71 29.69
CA PRO A 94 13.93 24.08 28.59
C PRO A 94 12.48 23.73 28.92
N THR A 95 12.17 23.47 30.20
CA THR A 95 10.83 23.10 30.69
C THR A 95 9.97 24.28 31.13
N THR A 96 10.41 25.52 30.96
CA THR A 96 9.61 26.67 31.41
C THR A 96 8.27 26.73 30.66
N CYS A 97 7.19 26.63 31.43
CA CYS A 97 5.83 26.89 30.99
C CYS A 97 5.44 28.32 31.37
N ASN A 98 4.88 29.05 30.43
CA ASN A 98 4.35 30.38 30.63
C ASN A 98 2.83 30.33 30.61
N THR A 99 2.18 31.25 31.33
CA THR A 99 0.73 31.42 31.23
C THR A 99 0.38 32.30 30.04
N SER A 100 -0.55 31.85 29.22
CA SER A 100 -1.12 32.60 28.10
C SER A 100 -2.05 33.71 28.62
N ARG A 101 -2.57 34.54 27.72
CA ARG A 101 -3.55 35.57 28.08
C ARG A 101 -4.85 34.97 28.63
N ASP A 102 -5.18 33.76 28.19
CA ASP A 102 -6.42 33.06 28.54
C ASP A 102 -6.27 32.18 29.79
N GLY A 103 -5.06 32.14 30.39
CA GLY A 103 -4.77 31.38 31.60
C GLY A 103 -4.11 30.01 31.35
N ASP A 104 -4.00 29.59 30.09
CA ASP A 104 -3.44 28.28 29.73
C ASP A 104 -1.91 28.26 29.78
N TYR A 105 -1.32 27.15 30.23
CA TYR A 105 0.11 26.94 30.16
C TYR A 105 0.54 26.69 28.71
N TYR A 106 1.67 27.28 28.33
CA TYR A 106 2.33 27.02 27.06
C TYR A 106 3.85 26.95 27.22
N SER A 107 4.48 26.01 26.52
CA SER A 107 5.94 25.91 26.46
C SER A 107 6.48 26.53 25.18
N LYS A 108 7.31 27.58 25.32
CA LYS A 108 8.01 28.20 24.17
C LYS A 108 9.00 27.24 23.52
N THR A 109 9.66 26.42 24.32
CA THR A 109 10.58 25.38 23.84
C THR A 109 9.84 24.37 22.98
N LEU A 110 8.68 23.89 23.46
CA LEU A 110 7.88 22.91 22.72
C LEU A 110 7.30 23.50 21.43
N GLY A 111 6.85 24.77 21.47
CA GLY A 111 6.43 25.49 20.27
C GLY A 111 7.55 25.64 19.24
N TYR A 112 8.79 25.85 19.67
CA TYR A 112 9.95 25.88 18.78
C TYR A 112 10.20 24.51 18.12
N LEU A 113 10.18 23.43 18.90
CA LEU A 113 10.35 22.06 18.40
C LEU A 113 9.24 21.68 17.40
N TRP A 114 7.99 22.01 17.73
CA TRP A 114 6.82 21.80 16.87
C TRP A 114 6.95 22.49 15.51
N ASN A 115 7.42 23.74 15.49
CA ASN A 115 7.59 24.48 14.24
C ASN A 115 8.59 23.82 13.29
N PHE A 116 9.70 23.28 13.82
CA PHE A 116 10.66 22.54 13.01
C PHE A 116 10.08 21.23 12.50
N HIS A 117 9.40 20.47 13.37
CA HIS A 117 8.72 19.23 12.97
C HIS A 117 7.68 19.48 11.86
N LYS A 118 6.79 20.47 12.00
CA LYS A 118 5.81 20.80 10.97
C LYS A 118 6.45 21.24 9.66
N THR A 119 7.52 22.04 9.73
CA THR A 119 8.24 22.48 8.53
C THR A 119 8.84 21.29 7.80
N ILE A 120 9.55 20.39 8.49
CA ILE A 120 10.16 19.21 7.87
C ILE A 120 9.07 18.24 7.35
N SER A 121 8.01 18.03 8.13
CA SER A 121 6.86 17.20 7.73
C SER A 121 6.19 17.70 6.45
N SER A 122 6.12 19.02 6.24
CA SER A 122 5.55 19.59 5.00
C SER A 122 6.39 19.30 3.75
N MET A 123 7.70 19.05 3.93
CA MET A 123 8.63 18.75 2.84
C MET A 123 8.69 17.25 2.51
N VAL A 124 8.38 16.40 3.49
CA VAL A 124 8.40 14.94 3.36
C VAL A 124 6.96 14.46 3.23
N ASN A 125 6.46 14.29 2.00
CA ASN A 125 5.10 13.80 1.79
C ASN A 125 5.00 12.33 2.26
N PRO A 126 4.28 12.02 3.36
CA PRO A 126 4.19 10.66 3.85
C PRO A 126 3.46 9.72 2.87
N ALA A 127 2.66 10.28 1.95
CA ALA A 127 1.99 9.54 0.88
C ALA A 127 2.91 9.14 -0.28
N THR A 128 4.16 9.62 -0.31
CA THR A 128 5.19 9.21 -1.29
C THR A 128 6.06 8.04 -0.81
N ILE A 129 5.78 7.54 0.39
CA ILE A 129 6.51 6.40 0.94
C ILE A 129 5.87 5.16 0.41
N GLU A 130 6.64 4.46 -0.40
CA GLU A 130 6.32 3.12 -0.82
C GLU A 130 6.34 2.20 0.42
N THR A 131 5.17 1.81 0.92
CA THR A 131 5.02 0.81 1.97
C THR A 131 5.62 -0.52 1.51
N ASP A 132 5.99 -1.39 2.45
CA ASP A 132 6.50 -2.72 2.07
C ASP A 132 5.47 -3.49 1.22
N GLU A 133 4.18 -3.34 1.51
CA GLU A 133 3.11 -3.86 0.65
C GLU A 133 3.10 -3.24 -0.75
N GLN A 134 3.32 -1.93 -0.89
CA GLN A 134 3.42 -1.28 -2.20
C GLN A 134 4.63 -1.79 -2.98
N LYS A 135 5.78 -1.97 -2.33
CA LYS A 135 6.98 -2.56 -2.95
C LYS A 135 6.74 -4.00 -3.38
N GLN A 136 6.08 -4.78 -2.54
CA GLN A 136 5.69 -6.16 -2.83
C GLN A 136 4.68 -6.23 -4.00
N ARG A 137 3.70 -5.32 -4.06
CA ARG A 137 2.80 -5.20 -5.21
C ARG A 137 3.53 -4.77 -6.49
N ALA A 138 4.47 -3.83 -6.41
CA ALA A 138 5.31 -3.46 -7.55
C ALA A 138 6.15 -4.65 -8.06
N MET A 139 6.71 -5.45 -7.14
CA MET A 139 7.40 -6.69 -7.48
C MET A 139 6.46 -7.70 -8.14
N LEU A 140 5.25 -7.90 -7.60
CA LEU A 140 4.23 -8.75 -8.21
C LEU A 140 3.91 -8.27 -9.63
N GLU A 141 3.70 -6.98 -9.84
CA GLU A 141 3.42 -6.42 -11.16
C GLU A 141 4.56 -6.69 -12.15
N VAL A 142 5.81 -6.57 -11.72
CA VAL A 142 6.99 -6.95 -12.53
C VAL A 142 6.95 -8.43 -12.88
N ILE A 143 6.63 -9.32 -11.93
CA ILE A 143 6.49 -10.76 -12.19
C ILE A 143 5.40 -11.01 -13.23
N LEU A 144 4.22 -10.41 -13.06
CA LEU A 144 3.07 -10.59 -13.96
C LEU A 144 3.37 -10.05 -15.38
N LYS A 145 4.05 -8.92 -15.52
CA LYS A 145 4.50 -8.40 -16.83
C LYS A 145 5.49 -9.34 -17.51
N ASN A 146 6.28 -10.08 -16.74
CA ASN A 146 7.23 -11.07 -17.25
C ASN A 146 6.64 -12.47 -17.45
N THR A 147 5.31 -12.64 -17.34
CA THR A 147 4.62 -13.92 -17.60
C THR A 147 5.08 -14.62 -18.90
N PRO A 148 5.29 -13.95 -20.05
CA PRO A 148 5.77 -14.63 -21.25
C PRO A 148 7.13 -15.32 -21.07
N LYS A 149 8.05 -14.69 -20.33
CA LYS A 149 9.35 -15.28 -20.03
C LYS A 149 9.22 -16.44 -19.05
N ILE A 150 8.34 -16.30 -18.04
CA ILE A 150 8.05 -17.35 -17.05
C ILE A 150 7.47 -18.61 -17.70
N VAL A 151 6.58 -18.44 -18.69
CA VAL A 151 5.99 -19.51 -19.49
C VAL A 151 7.06 -20.16 -20.39
N LEU A 152 7.86 -19.35 -21.07
CA LEU A 152 8.96 -19.83 -21.92
C LEU A 152 9.98 -20.65 -21.12
N ASP A 153 10.38 -20.19 -19.93
CA ASP A 153 11.35 -20.88 -19.06
C ASP A 153 10.86 -22.21 -18.51
N ARG A 154 9.56 -22.48 -18.62
CA ARG A 154 8.93 -23.77 -18.25
C ARG A 154 8.73 -24.67 -19.46
N ASP A 155 9.26 -24.30 -20.63
CA ASP A 155 9.06 -24.99 -21.91
C ASP A 155 7.57 -25.25 -22.20
N SER A 156 6.70 -24.33 -21.76
CA SER A 156 5.25 -24.45 -21.87
C SER A 156 4.74 -23.67 -23.08
N VAL A 157 3.86 -24.30 -23.86
CA VAL A 157 3.06 -23.63 -24.90
C VAL A 157 1.61 -23.64 -24.44
N PRO A 158 1.13 -22.56 -23.81
CA PRO A 158 -0.22 -22.50 -23.24
C PRO A 158 -1.29 -22.87 -24.27
N ASN A 159 -2.25 -23.68 -23.84
CA ASN A 159 -3.48 -23.96 -24.58
C ASN A 159 -4.74 -23.40 -23.90
N SER A 160 -4.58 -22.97 -22.65
CA SER A 160 -5.63 -22.50 -21.77
C SER A 160 -5.11 -21.45 -20.78
N GLU A 161 -6.06 -20.78 -20.12
CA GLU A 161 -5.81 -19.87 -19.00
C GLU A 161 -5.14 -20.58 -17.82
N ALA A 162 -5.57 -21.81 -17.53
CA ALA A 162 -5.01 -22.62 -16.46
C ALA A 162 -3.52 -22.91 -16.66
N ASP A 163 -3.06 -23.11 -17.90
CA ASP A 163 -1.63 -23.34 -18.19
C ASP A 163 -0.79 -22.10 -17.85
N VAL A 164 -1.26 -20.91 -18.24
CA VAL A 164 -0.60 -19.64 -17.92
C VAL A 164 -0.59 -19.41 -16.41
N ARG A 165 -1.76 -19.54 -15.77
CA ARG A 165 -1.93 -19.39 -14.32
C ARG A 165 -0.99 -20.30 -13.54
N ASN A 166 -0.90 -21.58 -13.90
CA ASN A 166 -0.05 -22.55 -13.21
C ASN A 166 1.44 -22.19 -13.34
N CYS A 167 1.89 -21.77 -14.53
CA CYS A 167 3.28 -21.33 -14.72
C CYS A 167 3.65 -20.18 -13.77
N VAL A 168 2.77 -19.19 -13.64
CA VAL A 168 3.00 -18.04 -12.75
C VAL A 168 2.87 -18.44 -11.29
N TYR A 169 1.86 -19.25 -10.93
CA TYR A 169 1.64 -19.72 -9.57
C TYR A 169 2.86 -20.43 -8.99
N ASP A 170 3.49 -21.32 -9.77
CA ASP A 170 4.68 -22.06 -9.34
C ASP A 170 5.85 -21.14 -8.99
N LEU A 171 5.96 -19.95 -9.60
CA LEU A 171 6.94 -18.95 -9.20
C LEU A 171 6.48 -18.19 -7.95
N LEU A 172 5.21 -17.78 -7.91
CA LEU A 172 4.67 -16.92 -6.85
C LEU A 172 4.75 -17.58 -5.47
N ILE A 173 4.57 -18.90 -5.35
CA ILE A 173 4.70 -19.60 -4.05
C ILE A 173 6.10 -19.51 -3.43
N HIS A 174 7.14 -19.24 -4.24
CA HIS A 174 8.51 -19.06 -3.76
C HIS A 174 8.81 -17.60 -3.35
N VAL A 175 8.06 -16.65 -3.91
CA VAL A 175 8.22 -15.21 -3.63
C VAL A 175 7.28 -14.75 -2.51
N PHE A 176 6.05 -15.24 -2.54
CA PHE A 176 4.98 -14.95 -1.59
C PHE A 176 4.44 -16.28 -1.03
N PRO A 177 4.97 -16.78 0.10
CA PRO A 177 4.63 -18.09 0.65
C PRO A 177 3.13 -18.28 0.99
N ASP A 178 2.38 -17.19 1.10
CA ASP A 178 0.95 -17.18 1.39
C ASP A 178 0.05 -17.10 0.12
N THR A 179 0.64 -17.31 -1.06
CA THR A 179 -0.08 -17.40 -2.34
C THR A 179 -1.01 -18.62 -2.35
N LYS A 180 -2.28 -18.41 -2.65
CA LYS A 180 -3.30 -19.46 -2.78
C LYS A 180 -3.96 -19.41 -4.17
N ARG A 181 -4.44 -20.56 -4.64
CA ARG A 181 -5.27 -20.68 -5.87
C ARG A 181 -6.75 -20.76 -5.52
N GLU A 182 -7.59 -20.30 -6.45
CA GLU A 182 -9.04 -20.51 -6.42
C GLU A 182 -9.68 -20.07 -5.11
N VAL A 183 -9.24 -18.90 -4.62
CA VAL A 183 -9.64 -18.39 -3.31
C VAL A 183 -11.07 -17.88 -3.40
N PRO A 184 -11.97 -18.36 -2.53
CA PRO A 184 -13.35 -17.90 -2.52
C PRO A 184 -13.43 -16.43 -2.06
N ILE A 185 -14.12 -15.62 -2.85
CA ILE A 185 -14.52 -14.26 -2.52
C ILE A 185 -16.03 -14.31 -2.26
N ALA A 186 -16.40 -14.16 -0.98
CA ALA A 186 -17.79 -14.19 -0.55
C ALA A 186 -18.48 -12.87 -0.92
N GLN A 187 -19.68 -12.98 -1.48
CA GLN A 187 -20.56 -11.88 -1.82
C GLN A 187 -21.98 -12.20 -1.36
N VAL A 188 -22.82 -11.17 -1.26
CA VAL A 188 -24.25 -11.34 -0.92
C VAL A 188 -24.95 -12.25 -1.92
N SER A 189 -24.57 -12.20 -3.20
CA SER A 189 -25.16 -12.99 -4.28
C SER A 189 -24.57 -14.40 -4.44
N GLY A 190 -23.47 -14.74 -3.75
CA GLY A 190 -22.82 -16.04 -3.89
C GLY A 190 -21.34 -16.04 -3.55
N THR A 191 -20.65 -17.14 -3.86
CA THR A 191 -19.20 -17.28 -3.68
C THR A 191 -18.53 -17.42 -5.03
N TYR A 192 -17.60 -16.52 -5.32
CA TYR A 192 -16.84 -16.47 -6.56
C TYR A 192 -15.39 -16.83 -6.26
N LYS A 193 -14.57 -17.14 -7.27
CA LYS A 193 -13.21 -17.63 -7.05
C LYS A 193 -12.20 -16.85 -7.87
N ALA A 194 -11.28 -16.20 -7.17
CA ALA A 194 -10.12 -15.61 -7.81
C ALA A 194 -9.11 -16.69 -8.21
N ASP A 195 -8.50 -16.57 -9.39
CA ASP A 195 -7.49 -17.52 -9.87
C ASP A 195 -6.32 -17.69 -8.88
N ILE A 196 -5.74 -16.56 -8.47
CA ILE A 196 -4.65 -16.49 -7.50
C ILE A 196 -4.91 -15.34 -6.52
N ALA A 197 -4.60 -15.55 -5.24
CA ALA A 197 -4.65 -14.49 -4.25
C ALA A 197 -3.46 -14.54 -3.27
N ILE A 198 -2.99 -13.38 -2.85
CA ILE A 198 -1.84 -13.17 -1.95
C ILE A 198 -2.32 -12.31 -0.78
N HIS A 199 -2.42 -12.91 0.41
CA HIS A 199 -3.11 -12.32 1.56
C HIS A 199 -2.30 -11.18 2.18
N SER A 200 -0.98 -11.34 2.24
CA SER A 200 0.00 -10.42 2.82
C SER A 200 -0.01 -9.02 2.18
N ILE A 201 -0.56 -8.90 0.96
CA ILE A 201 -0.70 -7.65 0.22
C ILE A 201 -2.13 -7.39 -0.26
N ASN A 202 -3.12 -8.12 0.28
CA ASN A 202 -4.56 -8.00 -0.03
C ASN A 202 -4.85 -7.95 -1.55
N THR A 203 -4.14 -8.77 -2.32
CA THR A 203 -4.16 -8.73 -3.79
C THR A 203 -4.68 -10.02 -4.38
N ALA A 204 -5.63 -9.91 -5.31
CA ALA A 204 -6.10 -11.00 -6.16
C ALA A 204 -5.68 -10.79 -7.62
N ILE A 205 -5.52 -11.87 -8.36
CA ILE A 205 -5.09 -11.88 -9.75
C ILE A 205 -6.07 -12.76 -10.52
N GLU A 206 -6.53 -12.26 -11.66
CA GLU A 206 -7.33 -13.03 -12.62
C GLU A 206 -6.60 -13.13 -13.95
N PHE A 207 -6.52 -14.35 -14.49
CA PHE A 207 -5.95 -14.60 -15.80
C PHE A 207 -7.07 -14.71 -16.81
N LYS A 208 -6.79 -14.27 -18.05
CA LYS A 208 -7.55 -14.68 -19.22
C LYS A 208 -6.62 -14.98 -20.38
N TYR A 209 -7.05 -15.89 -21.25
CA TYR A 209 -6.25 -16.37 -22.37
C TYR A 209 -6.98 -16.25 -23.72
N ALA A 210 -6.30 -15.65 -24.70
CA ALA A 210 -6.83 -15.41 -26.04
C ALA A 210 -5.85 -15.78 -27.16
N VAL A 211 -6.33 -16.49 -28.17
CA VAL A 211 -5.54 -16.81 -29.39
C VAL A 211 -6.01 -16.10 -30.65
N THR A 212 -7.12 -15.36 -30.58
CA THR A 212 -7.61 -14.51 -31.68
C THR A 212 -8.03 -13.12 -31.16
N PRO A 213 -8.14 -12.10 -32.05
CA PRO A 213 -8.64 -10.78 -31.67
C PRO A 213 -10.07 -10.82 -31.08
N GLU A 214 -10.94 -11.70 -31.57
CA GLU A 214 -12.32 -11.83 -31.10
C GLU A 214 -12.38 -12.43 -29.70
N GLU A 215 -11.54 -13.44 -29.44
CA GLU A 215 -11.37 -13.99 -28.09
C GLU A 215 -10.82 -12.92 -27.14
N ALA A 216 -9.84 -12.13 -27.59
CA ALA A 216 -9.26 -11.05 -26.78
C ALA A 216 -10.35 -10.03 -26.36
N LYS A 217 -11.19 -9.58 -27.30
CA LYS A 217 -12.35 -8.71 -26.98
C LYS A 217 -13.30 -9.35 -25.96
N LYS A 218 -13.62 -10.63 -26.16
CA LYS A 218 -14.53 -11.36 -25.26
C LYS A 218 -13.96 -11.46 -23.84
N VAL A 219 -12.67 -11.79 -23.69
CA VAL A 219 -12.07 -11.94 -22.36
C VAL A 219 -11.89 -10.61 -21.64
N ILE A 220 -11.60 -9.53 -22.38
CA ILE A 220 -11.59 -8.17 -21.82
C ILE A 220 -12.96 -7.84 -21.23
N GLY A 221 -14.03 -8.16 -21.97
CA GLY A 221 -15.40 -8.02 -21.49
C GLY A 221 -15.70 -8.82 -20.21
N GLY A 222 -15.13 -10.02 -20.09
CA GLY A 222 -15.27 -10.87 -18.91
C GLY A 222 -14.75 -10.25 -17.62
N PHE A 223 -13.70 -9.42 -17.66
CA PHE A 223 -13.23 -8.74 -16.45
C PHE A 223 -14.23 -7.74 -15.88
N TYR A 224 -15.14 -7.19 -16.69
CA TYR A 224 -16.18 -6.31 -16.15
C TYR A 224 -17.12 -7.06 -15.21
N GLU A 225 -17.44 -8.31 -15.55
CA GLU A 225 -18.21 -9.20 -14.67
C GLU A 225 -17.44 -9.45 -13.37
N ASP A 226 -16.16 -9.82 -13.47
CA ASP A 226 -15.29 -10.07 -12.31
C ASP A 226 -15.16 -8.82 -11.41
N MET A 227 -15.04 -7.61 -11.99
CA MET A 227 -15.01 -6.34 -11.26
C MET A 227 -16.28 -6.07 -10.48
N HIS A 228 -17.45 -6.32 -11.08
CA HIS A 228 -18.73 -6.11 -10.42
C HIS A 228 -18.91 -7.10 -9.27
N VAL A 229 -18.46 -8.33 -9.48
CA VAL A 229 -18.53 -9.40 -8.50
C VAL A 229 -17.58 -9.15 -7.32
N TYR A 230 -16.36 -8.65 -7.54
CA TYR A 230 -15.40 -8.43 -6.45
C TYR A 230 -15.52 -7.05 -5.79
N ALA A 231 -16.40 -6.19 -6.31
CA ALA A 231 -16.66 -4.89 -5.70
C ALA A 231 -17.06 -5.02 -4.22
N GLY A 232 -16.49 -4.17 -3.38
CA GLY A 232 -16.81 -4.12 -1.96
C GLY A 232 -16.18 -5.22 -1.10
N SER A 233 -15.27 -6.04 -1.63
CA SER A 233 -14.55 -7.03 -0.82
C SER A 233 -13.77 -6.35 0.33
N GLU A 234 -13.97 -6.85 1.56
CA GLU A 234 -13.20 -6.40 2.72
C GLU A 234 -11.78 -6.98 2.72
N ASP A 235 -11.64 -8.24 2.28
CA ASP A 235 -10.38 -8.98 2.29
C ASP A 235 -9.45 -8.60 1.14
N TRP A 236 -9.99 -8.21 -0.01
CA TRP A 236 -9.24 -7.95 -1.24
C TRP A 236 -9.38 -6.50 -1.69
N LYS A 237 -8.26 -5.77 -1.71
CA LYS A 237 -8.24 -4.32 -2.03
C LYS A 237 -7.63 -4.01 -3.39
N HIS A 238 -6.83 -4.93 -3.94
CA HIS A 238 -6.14 -4.76 -5.21
C HIS A 238 -6.37 -5.96 -6.13
N PHE A 239 -6.57 -5.69 -7.42
CA PHE A 239 -6.87 -6.71 -8.41
C PHE A 239 -6.01 -6.51 -9.66
N TYR A 240 -5.37 -7.57 -10.14
CA TYR A 240 -4.68 -7.57 -11.42
C TYR A 240 -5.45 -8.39 -12.45
N ALA A 241 -5.75 -7.79 -13.60
CA ALA A 241 -6.38 -8.46 -14.74
C ALA A 241 -5.30 -8.80 -15.78
N VAL A 242 -4.79 -10.04 -15.75
CA VAL A 242 -3.71 -10.48 -16.64
C VAL A 242 -4.29 -11.11 -17.90
N VAL A 243 -4.03 -10.49 -19.05
CA VAL A 243 -4.44 -11.01 -20.35
C VAL A 243 -3.22 -11.55 -21.08
N TYR A 244 -3.16 -12.86 -21.25
CA TYR A 244 -2.16 -13.51 -22.09
C TYR A 244 -2.72 -13.73 -23.49
N MET A 245 -2.09 -13.09 -24.48
CA MET A 245 -2.46 -13.24 -25.88
C MET A 245 -1.40 -14.00 -26.67
N ALA A 246 -1.81 -14.93 -27.54
CA ALA A 246 -0.88 -15.62 -28.42
C ALA A 246 -0.18 -14.69 -29.43
N LYS A 247 -0.76 -13.49 -29.67
CA LYS A 247 -0.22 -12.42 -30.51
C LYS A 247 -0.65 -11.05 -29.95
N PRO A 248 0.07 -9.96 -30.25
CA PRO A 248 -0.28 -8.62 -29.77
C PRO A 248 -1.51 -8.05 -30.52
N PHE A 249 -2.72 -8.42 -30.10
CA PHE A 249 -3.98 -7.93 -30.71
C PHE A 249 -4.37 -6.52 -30.27
N PHE A 250 -3.97 -6.15 -29.05
CA PHE A 250 -4.21 -4.85 -28.43
C PHE A 250 -2.94 -4.35 -27.77
N THR A 251 -2.90 -3.04 -27.49
CA THR A 251 -1.88 -2.38 -26.67
C THR A 251 -2.38 -2.21 -25.25
N THR A 252 -1.46 -2.10 -24.29
CA THR A 252 -1.80 -1.86 -22.88
C THR A 252 -2.59 -0.56 -22.73
N GLU A 253 -2.23 0.47 -23.48
CA GLU A 253 -2.88 1.79 -23.46
C GLU A 253 -4.34 1.71 -23.94
N GLN A 254 -4.63 0.87 -24.95
CA GLN A 254 -6.01 0.63 -25.39
C GLN A 254 -6.86 -0.02 -24.29
N ILE A 255 -6.30 -1.00 -23.57
CA ILE A 255 -7.02 -1.68 -22.47
C ILE A 255 -7.20 -0.76 -21.28
N GLN A 256 -6.17 0.01 -20.92
CA GLN A 256 -6.26 1.00 -19.85
C GLN A 256 -7.29 2.08 -20.16
N ALA A 257 -7.34 2.56 -21.41
CA ALA A 257 -8.36 3.49 -21.84
C ALA A 257 -9.76 2.89 -21.65
N GLU A 258 -9.97 1.65 -22.10
CA GLU A 258 -11.25 0.95 -21.94
C GLU A 258 -11.65 0.81 -20.45
N PHE A 259 -10.73 0.36 -19.58
CA PHE A 259 -10.96 0.26 -18.13
C PHE A 259 -11.26 1.62 -17.48
N GLY A 260 -10.64 2.68 -17.99
CA GLY A 260 -10.87 4.05 -17.53
C GLY A 260 -12.28 4.56 -17.79
N HIS A 261 -12.88 4.21 -18.94
CA HIS A 261 -14.22 4.68 -19.33
C HIS A 261 -15.34 4.12 -18.42
N VAL A 262 -15.14 2.95 -17.80
CA VAL A 262 -16.14 2.30 -16.94
C VAL A 262 -15.95 2.59 -15.45
N GLY A 263 -15.01 3.47 -15.06
CA GLY A 263 -14.77 3.81 -13.66
C GLY A 263 -14.08 2.70 -12.84
N ALA A 264 -13.57 1.65 -13.49
CA ALA A 264 -12.85 0.54 -12.85
C ALA A 264 -11.49 0.95 -12.22
N ASN A 265 -11.09 2.19 -12.42
CA ASN A 265 -9.73 2.70 -12.28
C ASN A 265 -9.24 2.97 -10.84
N ARG A 266 -9.91 2.41 -9.82
CA ARG A 266 -9.48 2.61 -8.41
C ARG A 266 -8.64 1.45 -7.89
N ASN A 267 -9.05 0.22 -8.15
CA ASN A 267 -8.46 -0.97 -7.52
C ASN A 267 -8.06 -2.08 -8.51
N TRP A 268 -8.37 -1.93 -9.81
CA TRP A 268 -8.06 -2.90 -10.85
C TRP A 268 -6.96 -2.39 -11.79
N SER A 269 -5.95 -3.22 -12.03
CA SER A 269 -4.83 -2.92 -12.92
C SER A 269 -4.74 -3.95 -14.05
N PRO A 270 -5.00 -3.56 -15.32
CA PRO A 270 -4.83 -4.46 -16.44
C PRO A 270 -3.34 -4.68 -16.76
N ILE A 271 -2.96 -5.94 -16.97
CA ILE A 271 -1.62 -6.34 -17.42
C ILE A 271 -1.78 -7.15 -18.70
N LEU A 272 -1.36 -6.56 -19.82
CA LEU A 272 -1.40 -7.19 -21.12
C LEU A 272 -0.03 -7.79 -21.45
N VAL A 273 0.00 -9.08 -21.74
CA VAL A 273 1.22 -9.81 -22.10
C VAL A 273 0.99 -10.69 -23.31
N HIS A 274 2.07 -10.98 -24.05
CA HIS A 274 2.00 -11.80 -25.25
C HIS A 274 3.15 -12.81 -25.33
N GLY A 275 2.85 -14.00 -25.83
CA GLY A 275 3.83 -15.06 -26.05
C GLY A 275 3.24 -16.16 -26.92
N GLU A 276 3.98 -17.24 -27.14
CA GLU A 276 3.45 -18.38 -27.90
C GLU A 276 2.24 -19.02 -27.19
N GLY A 277 1.33 -19.58 -27.97
CA GLY A 277 0.12 -20.21 -27.45
C GLY A 277 -0.77 -20.77 -28.57
N THR A 278 -1.51 -21.82 -28.24
CA THR A 278 -2.47 -22.46 -29.16
C THR A 278 -3.83 -22.63 -28.50
N ARG A 279 -4.84 -23.13 -29.22
CA ARG A 279 -6.11 -23.55 -28.62
C ARG A 279 -6.55 -24.83 -29.29
N ASN A 280 -6.50 -25.93 -28.55
CA ASN A 280 -7.03 -27.20 -29.03
C ASN A 280 -8.56 -27.12 -28.98
N ARG A 281 -9.20 -26.83 -30.12
CA ARG A 281 -10.64 -27.13 -30.26
C ARG A 281 -10.77 -28.64 -30.10
N SER A 282 -11.44 -29.09 -29.05
CA SER A 282 -11.87 -30.48 -28.97
C SER A 282 -12.60 -30.81 -30.28
N LYS A 283 -12.27 -31.95 -30.89
CA LYS A 283 -12.95 -32.43 -32.10
C LYS A 283 -14.45 -32.45 -31.79
N ALA A 284 -15.21 -31.53 -32.37
CA ALA A 284 -16.65 -31.57 -32.29
C ALA A 284 -17.09 -32.92 -32.88
N THR A 285 -17.68 -33.76 -32.03
CA THR A 285 -18.28 -35.02 -32.48
C THR A 285 -19.29 -34.68 -33.58
N PRO A 286 -19.15 -35.22 -34.80
CA PRO A 286 -20.09 -34.92 -35.87
C PRO A 286 -21.50 -35.34 -35.45
N PRO A 287 -22.54 -34.57 -35.80
CA PRO A 287 -23.90 -34.85 -35.38
C PRO A 287 -24.31 -36.26 -35.84
N SER A 288 -24.77 -37.08 -34.91
CA SER A 288 -25.28 -38.42 -35.18
C SER A 288 -26.41 -38.35 -36.19
N LYS A 289 -26.27 -39.06 -37.33
CA LYS A 289 -27.30 -39.17 -38.37
C LYS A 289 -28.66 -39.57 -37.76
N PRO A 290 -29.78 -38.98 -38.20
CA PRO A 290 -31.09 -39.35 -37.71
C PRO A 290 -31.41 -40.80 -38.11
N ARG A 291 -31.81 -41.57 -37.10
CA ARG A 291 -32.21 -42.98 -37.21
C ARG A 291 -33.49 -43.04 -38.07
N ARG A 292 -33.40 -43.63 -39.26
CA ARG A 292 -34.54 -43.92 -40.14
C ARG A 292 -35.58 -44.71 -39.34
N LYS A 293 -36.78 -44.15 -39.16
CA LYS A 293 -37.95 -44.89 -38.69
C LYS A 293 -38.28 -45.96 -39.72
N ALA A 294 -38.29 -47.22 -39.29
CA ALA A 294 -38.82 -48.31 -40.09
C ALA A 294 -40.32 -48.09 -40.29
N SER A 295 -40.73 -48.04 -41.56
CA SER A 295 -42.10 -48.12 -42.02
C SER A 295 -42.66 -49.50 -41.72
N ALA A 296 -43.72 -49.56 -40.92
CA ALA A 296 -44.61 -50.71 -40.89
C ALA A 296 -45.79 -50.42 -41.83
N ALA A 297 -45.99 -51.30 -42.80
CA ALA A 297 -47.18 -51.47 -43.62
C ALA A 297 -47.23 -52.96 -44.00
N PRO A 298 -48.39 -53.51 -44.42
CA PRO A 298 -49.75 -52.97 -44.40
C PRO A 298 -50.63 -53.57 -43.28
#